data_AF-A0A6N9AEW3-F1
#
_entry.id   AF-A0A6N9AEW3-F1
#
_cell.length_a   1.000
_cell.length_b   1.000
_cell.length_c   1.000
_cell.angle_alpha   90.00
_cell.angle_beta   90.00
_cell.angle_gamma   90.00
#
_symmetry.space_group_name_H-M   'P 1'
#
loop_
_entity.id
_entity.type
_entity.pdbx_description
1 polymer ?
#
loop_
_entity_poly.entity_id
_entity_poly.type
_entity_poly.pdbx_seq_one_letter_code
_entity_poly.pdbx_strand_id
1 'polypeptide(L)'
;MKRVLTFVLLVASAQLAEAQIAATITGTITDTTGAPIPQANVFIASSMAGTTTNDNGVYTLSGIPLGTLRLVVSSIGYESDHVDLFLREARTYTQDFQLRERIYELGEVTVSTNNRRWQRQLERFTTIFIGESPNAQETTIMNPEVLDFTGRGGEFRAQASEPLIIENKALGYKLTYFLVEFIAEPTSWRWDGEPLFEPLEPSSPEEAARWNAKRDSAFYGSFRHFLLSVINDQVEEQGFKIYSRPGSNQRSLNLRGGVFGNQDNRYPIKASDIIRAGQSDDERVLDFEGFIDVVYTNELEDAAYLRLQRRAGRARYQTSTIRLDRGPAVVDLKGDPEDPYGVTFYGGYFAYERTGDQLPKEYRPWIQGESF
;
A
#
# COMPACT_ATOMS: atom_id res chain seq x y z
N MET A 1 -1.65 36.79 -42.59
CA MET A 1 -0.57 36.52 -41.61
C MET A 1 -0.93 36.92 -40.19
N LYS A 2 -1.36 38.16 -39.90
CA LYS A 2 -1.79 38.57 -38.54
C LYS A 2 -2.91 37.69 -37.95
N ARG A 3 -3.95 37.36 -38.72
CA ARG A 3 -5.07 36.50 -38.25
C ARG A 3 -4.69 35.03 -37.99
N VAL A 4 -3.65 34.51 -38.64
CA VAL A 4 -3.15 33.13 -38.41
C VAL A 4 -2.25 33.09 -37.18
N LEU A 5 -1.42 34.12 -36.96
CA LEU A 5 -0.66 34.26 -35.72
C LEU A 5 -1.58 34.42 -34.48
N THR A 6 -2.69 35.14 -34.60
CA THR A 6 -3.65 35.28 -33.49
C THR A 6 -4.35 33.97 -33.14
N PHE A 7 -4.61 33.10 -34.12
CA PHE A 7 -5.24 31.79 -33.88
C PHE A 7 -4.27 30.77 -33.27
N VAL A 8 -2.99 30.80 -33.66
CA VAL A 8 -1.94 29.95 -33.07
C VAL A 8 -1.63 30.39 -31.62
N LEU A 9 -1.69 31.68 -31.30
CA LEU A 9 -1.51 32.16 -29.93
C LEU A 9 -2.69 31.82 -29.00
N LEU A 10 -3.91 31.70 -29.54
CA LEU A 10 -5.12 31.36 -28.77
C LEU A 10 -5.21 29.85 -28.45
N VAL A 11 -4.69 28.98 -29.32
CA VAL A 11 -4.63 27.53 -29.08
C VAL A 11 -3.47 27.18 -28.12
N ALA A 12 -2.36 27.94 -28.16
CA ALA A 12 -1.25 27.76 -27.22
C ALA A 12 -1.54 28.27 -25.80
N SER A 13 -2.55 29.14 -25.61
CA SER A 13 -2.98 29.62 -24.29
C SER A 13 -4.06 28.75 -23.63
N ALA A 14 -4.66 27.82 -24.37
CA ALA A 14 -5.57 26.81 -23.82
C ALA A 14 -4.85 25.60 -23.20
N GLN A 15 -3.51 25.54 -23.28
CA GLN A 15 -2.68 24.48 -22.69
C GLN A 15 -1.97 24.90 -21.40
N LEU A 16 -2.28 26.08 -20.86
CA LEU A 16 -1.68 26.56 -19.62
C LEU A 16 -2.76 26.67 -18.56
N ALA A 17 -2.64 25.78 -17.56
CA ALA A 17 -3.44 25.66 -16.34
C ALA A 17 -4.81 24.98 -16.50
N GLU A 18 -4.80 23.65 -16.64
CA GLU A 18 -5.60 22.89 -15.68
C GLU A 18 -4.97 23.14 -14.32
N ALA A 19 -5.47 24.17 -13.61
CA ALA A 19 -5.21 24.27 -12.19
C ALA A 19 -5.85 23.01 -11.59
N GLN A 20 -5.01 22.01 -11.34
CA GLN A 20 -5.42 20.79 -10.67
C GLN A 20 -6.25 21.20 -9.45
N ILE A 21 -7.48 20.70 -9.37
CA ILE A 21 -8.37 20.96 -8.24
C ILE A 21 -7.72 20.24 -7.06
N ALA A 22 -6.87 20.98 -6.35
CA ALA A 22 -6.04 20.47 -5.28
C ALA A 22 -6.19 21.35 -4.05
N ALA A 23 -6.25 20.70 -2.91
CA ALA A 23 -6.27 21.33 -1.61
C ALA A 23 -4.84 21.57 -1.09
N THR A 24 -4.77 22.44 -0.10
CA THR A 24 -3.57 22.63 0.73
C THR A 24 -3.93 22.29 2.16
N ILE A 25 -3.09 21.54 2.86
CA ILE A 25 -3.22 21.27 4.29
C ILE A 25 -2.09 22.02 5.01
N THR A 26 -2.46 22.76 6.03
CA THR A 26 -1.55 23.54 6.88
C THR A 26 -1.78 23.19 8.34
N GLY A 27 -0.81 23.42 9.19
CA GLY A 27 -0.99 23.25 10.63
C GLY A 27 0.31 23.37 11.40
N THR A 28 0.20 23.12 12.69
CA THR A 28 1.31 23.11 13.63
C THR A 28 1.35 21.77 14.36
N ILE A 29 2.55 21.26 14.59
CA ILE A 29 2.79 20.05 15.38
C ILE A 29 3.51 20.44 16.67
N THR A 30 2.92 20.07 17.79
CA THR A 30 3.46 20.31 19.13
C THR A 30 3.55 19.03 19.94
N ASP A 31 4.30 19.07 21.04
CA ASP A 31 4.26 18.03 22.05
C ASP A 31 3.12 18.27 23.07
N THR A 32 2.94 17.35 24.01
CA THR A 32 1.95 17.49 25.10
C THR A 32 2.14 18.72 26.01
N THR A 33 3.32 19.36 25.99
CA THR A 33 3.61 20.59 26.75
C THR A 33 3.28 21.86 25.96
N GLY A 34 3.03 21.72 24.65
CA GLY A 34 2.78 22.82 23.71
C GLY A 34 4.06 23.32 23.03
N ALA A 35 5.21 22.68 23.23
CA ALA A 35 6.44 23.02 22.52
C ALA A 35 6.35 22.56 21.06
N PRO A 36 6.84 23.37 20.08
CA PRO A 36 6.82 22.98 18.68
C PRO A 36 7.76 21.81 18.39
N ILE A 37 7.34 20.90 17.51
CA ILE A 37 8.18 19.77 17.06
C ILE A 37 8.71 20.09 15.66
N PRO A 38 10.00 20.49 15.54
CA PRO A 38 10.62 20.74 14.24
C PRO A 38 10.98 19.44 13.52
N GLN A 39 11.09 19.51 12.18
CA GLN A 39 11.49 18.40 11.32
C GLN A 39 10.61 17.13 11.46
N ALA A 40 9.39 17.27 11.96
CA ALA A 40 8.40 16.20 11.93
C ALA A 40 7.95 15.96 10.48
N ASN A 41 7.84 14.70 10.09
CA ASN A 41 7.31 14.31 8.78
C ASN A 41 5.80 14.45 8.79
N VAL A 42 5.25 15.03 7.73
CA VAL A 42 3.80 15.17 7.50
C VAL A 42 3.50 14.71 6.09
N PHE A 43 2.72 13.64 5.93
CA PHE A 43 2.54 13.01 4.63
C PHE A 43 1.19 12.32 4.47
N ILE A 44 0.82 12.05 3.22
CA ILE A 44 -0.35 11.24 2.89
C ILE A 44 0.08 9.78 2.75
N ALA A 45 -0.57 8.91 3.53
CA ALA A 45 -0.29 7.47 3.54
C ALA A 45 -0.32 6.85 2.13
N SER A 46 0.70 6.02 1.85
CA SER A 46 0.90 5.32 0.58
C SER A 46 1.00 6.22 -0.65
N SER A 47 1.37 7.49 -0.50
CA SER A 47 1.52 8.42 -1.61
C SER A 47 2.94 9.00 -1.67
N MET A 48 3.18 9.84 -2.67
CA MET A 48 4.42 10.62 -2.78
C MET A 48 4.32 12.02 -2.14
N ALA A 49 3.12 12.43 -1.71
CA ALA A 49 2.89 13.72 -1.09
C ALA A 49 3.32 13.74 0.38
N GLY A 50 4.34 14.54 0.68
CA GLY A 50 4.84 14.78 2.04
C GLY A 50 5.60 16.08 2.17
N THR A 51 5.79 16.52 3.41
CA THR A 51 6.52 17.72 3.79
C THR A 51 7.10 17.53 5.20
N THR A 52 7.86 18.51 5.69
CA THR A 52 8.37 18.53 7.06
C THR A 52 8.00 19.83 7.77
N THR A 53 7.89 19.79 9.10
CA THR A 53 7.70 21.00 9.89
C THR A 53 8.98 21.84 9.94
N ASN A 54 8.81 23.16 9.97
CA ASN A 54 9.91 24.10 10.22
C ASN A 54 10.26 24.22 11.72
N ASP A 55 11.20 25.10 12.07
CA ASP A 55 11.66 25.33 13.45
C ASP A 55 10.55 25.73 14.43
N ASN A 56 9.44 26.27 13.93
CA ASN A 56 8.27 26.65 14.75
C ASN A 56 7.19 25.54 14.77
N GLY A 57 7.49 24.34 14.27
CA GLY A 57 6.55 23.22 14.21
C GLY A 57 5.47 23.39 13.12
N VAL A 58 5.56 24.40 12.25
CA VAL A 58 4.56 24.68 11.22
C VAL A 58 4.87 23.93 9.93
N TYR A 59 3.85 23.35 9.31
CA TYR A 59 3.95 22.68 8.01
C TYR A 59 2.98 23.25 6.97
N THR A 60 3.28 23.01 5.70
CA THR A 60 2.38 23.26 4.58
C THR A 60 2.57 22.16 3.55
N LEU A 61 1.48 21.48 3.22
CA LEU A 61 1.41 20.39 2.27
C LEU A 61 0.40 20.76 1.17
N SER A 62 0.87 20.99 -0.04
CA SER A 62 0.05 21.50 -1.16
C SER A 62 -0.06 20.49 -2.29
N GLY A 63 -0.99 20.69 -3.21
CA GLY A 63 -1.17 19.80 -4.37
C GLY A 63 -1.88 18.51 -4.00
N ILE A 64 -2.73 18.54 -2.96
CA ILE A 64 -3.39 17.34 -2.46
C ILE A 64 -4.71 17.13 -3.19
N PRO A 65 -4.88 16.02 -3.94
CA PRO A 65 -6.12 15.74 -4.63
C PRO A 65 -7.29 15.64 -3.66
N LEU A 66 -8.48 16.03 -4.14
CA LEU A 66 -9.72 15.85 -3.41
C LEU A 66 -10.03 14.36 -3.16
N GLY A 67 -10.93 14.12 -2.20
CA GLY A 67 -11.33 12.79 -1.75
C GLY A 67 -10.84 12.45 -0.34
N THR A 68 -11.06 11.19 0.04
CA THR A 68 -10.64 10.66 1.33
C THR A 68 -9.14 10.35 1.32
N LEU A 69 -8.47 10.71 2.41
CA LEU A 69 -7.06 10.43 2.62
C LEU A 69 -6.74 10.30 4.10
N ARG A 70 -5.60 9.66 4.41
CA ARG A 70 -5.02 9.63 5.75
C ARG A 70 -3.81 10.55 5.79
N LEU A 71 -3.88 11.58 6.62
CA LEU A 71 -2.76 12.47 6.92
C LEU A 71 -2.02 11.93 8.14
N VAL A 72 -0.75 11.59 7.95
CA VAL A 72 0.10 10.98 8.98
C VAL A 72 1.16 11.98 9.41
N VAL A 73 1.43 12.03 10.71
CA VAL A 73 2.53 12.78 11.29
C VAL A 73 3.45 11.86 12.09
N SER A 74 4.75 12.06 11.92
CA SER A 74 5.75 11.25 12.63
C SER A 74 7.02 12.02 12.90
N SER A 75 7.53 11.90 14.12
CA SER A 75 8.80 12.48 14.54
C SER A 75 9.58 11.50 15.41
N ILE A 76 10.91 11.55 15.34
CA ILE A 76 11.77 10.69 16.16
C ILE A 76 11.57 11.06 17.63
N GLY A 77 11.40 10.04 18.47
CA GLY A 77 11.13 10.22 19.90
C GLY A 77 9.66 10.48 20.25
N TYR A 78 8.76 10.46 19.26
CA TYR A 78 7.32 10.64 19.47
C TYR A 78 6.51 9.47 18.94
N GLU A 79 5.33 9.26 19.49
CA GLU A 79 4.32 8.38 18.90
C GLU A 79 3.75 9.05 17.66
N SER A 80 3.79 8.35 16.51
CA SER A 80 3.15 8.80 15.28
C SER A 80 1.63 8.90 15.49
N ASP A 81 1.02 9.88 14.85
CA ASP A 81 -0.43 10.12 14.89
C ASP A 81 -0.97 10.30 13.48
N HIS A 82 -2.27 10.14 13.30
CA HIS A 82 -2.91 10.32 12.00
C HIS A 82 -4.35 10.79 12.13
N VAL A 83 -4.87 11.37 11.05
CA VAL A 83 -6.29 11.68 10.92
C VAL A 83 -6.75 11.39 9.49
N ASP A 84 -7.92 10.78 9.39
CA ASP A 84 -8.58 10.58 8.11
C ASP A 84 -9.37 11.86 7.76
N LEU A 85 -9.05 12.45 6.60
CA LEU A 85 -9.65 13.69 6.11
C LEU A 85 -10.43 13.42 4.83
N PHE A 86 -11.54 14.15 4.67
CA PHE A 86 -12.30 14.19 3.43
C PHE A 86 -12.22 15.58 2.80
N LEU A 87 -11.41 15.72 1.74
CA LEU A 87 -11.18 16.98 1.07
C LEU A 87 -12.21 17.16 -0.06
N ARG A 88 -13.24 17.97 0.18
CA ARG A 88 -14.37 18.18 -0.76
C ARG A 88 -14.13 19.29 -1.79
N GLU A 89 -13.31 20.25 -1.42
CA GLU A 89 -13.07 21.47 -2.19
C GLU A 89 -11.59 21.82 -2.20
N ALA A 90 -11.10 22.38 -3.31
CA ALA A 90 -9.75 22.90 -3.46
C ALA A 90 -9.56 24.20 -2.67
N ARG A 91 -9.36 24.05 -1.36
CA ARG A 91 -9.12 25.15 -0.41
C ARG A 91 -8.01 24.77 0.56
N THR A 92 -7.66 25.71 1.43
CA THR A 92 -6.78 25.44 2.57
C THR A 92 -7.57 24.81 3.71
N TYR A 93 -7.09 23.68 4.20
CA TYR A 93 -7.53 23.02 5.42
C TYR A 93 -6.46 23.24 6.49
N THR A 94 -6.91 23.37 7.74
CA THR A 94 -6.01 23.48 8.89
C THR A 94 -6.19 22.26 9.77
N GLN A 95 -5.09 21.55 10.02
CA GLN A 95 -5.06 20.37 10.87
C GLN A 95 -3.81 20.41 11.75
N ASP A 96 -4.01 20.68 13.03
CA ASP A 96 -2.93 20.64 14.02
C ASP A 96 -2.81 19.24 14.63
N PHE A 97 -1.63 18.92 15.16
CA PHE A 97 -1.37 17.67 15.88
C PHE A 97 -0.64 17.95 17.18
N GLN A 98 -0.93 17.11 18.19
CA GLN A 98 -0.21 17.10 19.45
C GLN A 98 0.34 15.69 19.72
N LEU A 99 1.65 15.52 19.61
CA LEU A 99 2.30 14.22 19.75
C LEU A 99 2.73 13.95 21.20
N ARG A 100 2.70 12.67 21.55
CA ARG A 100 3.19 12.16 22.83
C ARG A 100 4.61 11.64 22.65
N GLU A 101 5.47 11.90 23.62
CA GLU A 101 6.80 11.30 23.63
C GLU A 101 6.68 9.77 23.70
N ARG A 102 7.46 9.09 22.85
CA ARG A 102 7.58 7.65 22.85
C ARG A 102 8.74 7.26 23.75
N ILE A 103 8.43 6.60 24.87
CA ILE A 103 9.44 6.04 25.76
C ILE A 103 9.87 4.69 25.21
N TYR A 104 11.02 4.65 24.53
CA TYR A 104 11.66 3.38 24.18
C TYR A 104 12.29 2.75 25.44
N GLU A 105 11.91 1.52 25.78
CA GLU A 105 12.77 0.67 26.61
C GLU A 105 13.94 0.20 25.73
N LEU A 106 14.96 1.05 25.59
CA LEU A 106 16.14 0.78 24.77
C LEU A 106 16.91 -0.44 25.33
N GLY A 107 16.61 -1.62 24.80
CA GLY A 107 17.53 -2.75 24.81
C GLY A 107 18.70 -2.46 23.87
N GLU A 108 19.91 -2.70 24.33
CA GLU A 108 21.19 -2.45 23.65
C GLU A 108 21.22 -2.95 22.17
N VAL A 109 20.94 -2.06 21.21
CA VAL A 109 20.78 -2.39 19.78
C VAL A 109 22.11 -2.79 19.11
N THR A 110 23.23 -2.22 19.54
CA THR A 110 24.52 -2.31 18.82
C THR A 110 25.18 -3.69 18.88
N VAL A 111 24.89 -4.50 19.91
CA VAL A 111 25.48 -5.85 20.06
C VAL A 111 24.77 -6.89 19.16
N SER A 112 23.58 -6.56 18.64
CA SER A 112 22.68 -7.53 18.01
C SER A 112 22.99 -7.83 16.52
N THR A 113 23.48 -6.87 15.74
CA THR A 113 23.56 -7.00 14.26
C THR A 113 24.55 -8.06 13.75
N ASN A 114 25.63 -8.33 14.51
CA ASN A 114 26.59 -9.41 14.20
C ASN A 114 26.16 -10.79 14.71
N ASN A 115 24.99 -10.90 15.33
CA ASN A 115 24.47 -12.14 15.86
C ASN A 115 23.78 -12.98 14.76
N ARG A 116 24.24 -14.23 14.56
CA ARG A 116 23.60 -15.19 13.63
C ARG A 116 22.11 -15.41 13.90
N ARG A 117 21.64 -15.18 15.13
CA ARG A 117 20.20 -15.22 15.46
C ARG A 117 19.47 -14.03 14.84
N TRP A 118 19.99 -12.83 15.03
CA TRP A 118 19.39 -11.60 14.50
C TRP A 118 19.37 -11.63 12.97
N GLN A 119 20.45 -12.06 12.32
CA GLN A 119 20.50 -12.20 10.85
C GLN A 119 19.40 -13.13 10.31
N ARG A 120 19.15 -14.27 10.95
CA ARG A 120 18.04 -15.17 10.57
C ARG A 120 16.66 -14.56 10.83
N GLN A 121 16.53 -13.74 11.88
CA GLN A 121 15.30 -13.01 12.17
C GLN A 121 15.07 -11.91 11.12
N LEU A 122 16.11 -11.20 10.72
CA LEU A 122 16.07 -10.23 9.62
C LEU A 122 15.68 -10.91 8.31
N GLU A 123 16.31 -12.03 7.93
CA GLU A 123 15.93 -12.78 6.72
C GLU A 123 14.45 -13.19 6.74
N ARG A 124 13.96 -13.67 7.90
CA ARG A 124 12.54 -14.02 8.08
C ARG A 124 11.65 -12.78 7.94
N PHE A 125 12.02 -11.66 8.57
CA PHE A 125 11.30 -10.39 8.45
C PHE A 125 11.24 -9.94 7.00
N THR A 126 12.39 -9.82 6.32
CA THR A 126 12.47 -9.40 4.91
C THR A 126 11.64 -10.30 4.00
N THR A 127 11.71 -11.62 4.19
CA THR A 127 10.90 -12.57 3.41
C THR A 127 9.40 -12.29 3.58
N ILE A 128 8.96 -12.09 4.84
CA ILE A 128 7.55 -11.84 5.14
C ILE A 128 7.11 -10.44 4.72
N PHE A 129 7.94 -9.43 4.92
CA PHE A 129 7.59 -8.02 4.75
C PHE A 129 7.78 -7.54 3.30
N ILE A 130 8.96 -7.76 2.72
CA ILE A 130 9.27 -7.36 1.34
C ILE A 130 8.65 -8.32 0.33
N GLY A 131 8.61 -9.62 0.65
CA GLY A 131 8.07 -10.66 -0.24
C GLY A 131 9.14 -11.40 -1.04
N GLU A 132 8.70 -12.20 -2.01
CA GLU A 132 9.57 -13.07 -2.82
C GLU A 132 9.30 -12.95 -4.34
N SER A 133 8.57 -11.91 -4.75
CA SER A 133 8.32 -11.57 -6.15
C SER A 133 9.61 -11.21 -6.90
N PRO A 134 9.59 -11.17 -8.25
CA PRO A 134 10.70 -10.61 -9.01
C PRO A 134 11.06 -9.18 -8.61
N ASN A 135 10.09 -8.34 -8.21
CA ASN A 135 10.38 -6.97 -7.76
C ASN A 135 10.97 -6.94 -6.34
N ALA A 136 10.49 -7.82 -5.46
CA ALA A 136 11.04 -8.00 -4.11
C ALA A 136 12.53 -8.37 -4.13
N GLN A 137 12.99 -9.13 -5.13
CA GLN A 137 14.41 -9.49 -5.29
C GLN A 137 15.33 -8.29 -5.60
N GLU A 138 14.77 -7.18 -6.10
CA GLU A 138 15.48 -5.93 -6.34
C GLU A 138 15.14 -4.86 -5.28
N THR A 139 14.60 -5.28 -4.13
CA THR A 139 14.19 -4.40 -3.03
C THR A 139 15.05 -4.66 -1.79
N THR A 140 15.62 -3.60 -1.20
CA THR A 140 16.56 -3.70 -0.07
C THR A 140 16.16 -2.75 1.06
N ILE A 141 16.20 -3.24 2.31
CA ILE A 141 16.13 -2.40 3.51
C ILE A 141 17.53 -1.84 3.77
N MET A 142 17.67 -0.52 3.75
CA MET A 142 18.95 0.19 3.78
C MET A 142 19.48 0.44 5.19
N ASN A 143 18.60 0.48 6.18
CA ASN A 143 18.92 0.68 7.60
C ASN A 143 18.38 -0.46 8.49
N PRO A 144 18.66 -1.74 8.18
CA PRO A 144 18.04 -2.86 8.91
C PRO A 144 18.39 -2.89 10.40
N GLU A 145 19.46 -2.22 10.83
CA GLU A 145 19.88 -2.09 12.22
C GLU A 145 18.88 -1.39 13.14
N VAL A 146 17.91 -0.65 12.59
CA VAL A 146 16.85 -0.01 13.38
C VAL A 146 15.77 -1.02 13.83
N LEU A 147 15.84 -2.26 13.34
CA LEU A 147 14.90 -3.34 13.68
C LEU A 147 15.35 -4.11 14.93
N ASP A 148 14.42 -4.26 15.86
CA ASP A 148 14.51 -5.23 16.95
C ASP A 148 13.48 -6.35 16.78
N PHE A 149 13.87 -7.57 17.18
CA PHE A 149 13.08 -8.77 16.98
C PHE A 149 12.81 -9.50 18.29
N THR A 150 11.53 -9.53 18.68
CA THR A 150 11.07 -10.19 19.90
C THR A 150 10.08 -11.32 19.59
N GLY A 151 9.53 -11.94 20.63
CA GLY A 151 8.54 -13.02 20.52
C GLY A 151 8.95 -14.31 21.24
N ARG A 152 7.94 -15.07 21.66
CA ARG A 152 8.07 -16.37 22.33
C ARG A 152 6.96 -17.31 21.83
N GLY A 153 7.13 -18.62 22.00
CA GLY A 153 6.05 -19.57 21.75
C GLY A 153 5.56 -19.66 20.29
N GLY A 154 6.39 -19.31 19.31
CA GLY A 154 6.05 -19.33 17.89
C GLY A 154 5.63 -17.96 17.32
N GLU A 155 5.35 -16.99 18.18
CA GLU A 155 5.18 -15.59 17.80
C GLU A 155 6.53 -14.96 17.44
N PHE A 156 6.56 -14.18 16.37
CA PHE A 156 7.69 -13.41 15.90
C PHE A 156 7.27 -11.97 15.69
N ARG A 157 7.84 -11.04 16.46
CA ARG A 157 7.54 -9.62 16.40
C ARG A 157 8.73 -8.84 15.85
N ALA A 158 8.45 -7.77 15.11
CA ALA A 158 9.44 -6.78 14.75
C ALA A 158 8.96 -5.38 15.14
N GLN A 159 9.88 -4.57 15.60
CA GLN A 159 9.67 -3.15 15.90
C GLN A 159 10.83 -2.36 15.32
N ALA A 160 10.59 -1.11 14.93
CA ALA A 160 11.61 -0.23 14.39
C ALA A 160 11.75 1.00 15.30
N SER A 161 12.98 1.35 15.68
CA SER A 161 13.25 2.57 16.46
C SER A 161 13.16 3.84 15.63
N GLU A 162 13.35 3.71 14.31
CA GLU A 162 13.27 4.75 13.30
C GLU A 162 12.52 4.20 12.06
N PRO A 163 12.01 5.06 11.16
CA PRO A 163 11.40 4.61 9.92
C PRO A 163 12.37 3.75 9.09
N LEU A 164 11.85 2.68 8.46
CA LEU A 164 12.65 1.86 7.56
C LEU A 164 12.85 2.59 6.23
N ILE A 165 14.09 2.67 5.78
CA ILE A 165 14.43 3.18 4.45
C ILE A 165 14.56 1.97 3.53
N ILE A 166 13.69 1.88 2.54
CA ILE A 166 13.61 0.75 1.62
C ILE A 166 13.86 1.27 0.21
N GLU A 167 14.85 0.70 -0.47
CA GLU A 167 15.15 1.00 -1.87
C GLU A 167 14.57 -0.11 -2.75
N ASN A 168 13.62 0.23 -3.63
CA ASN A 168 13.05 -0.68 -4.62
C ASN A 168 13.57 -0.30 -6.01
N LYS A 169 14.63 -0.97 -6.46
CA LYS A 169 15.25 -0.73 -7.77
C LYS A 169 14.46 -1.30 -8.93
N ALA A 170 13.58 -2.27 -8.69
CA ALA A 170 12.69 -2.79 -9.72
C ALA A 170 11.64 -1.74 -10.13
N LEU A 171 11.06 -1.05 -9.14
CA LEU A 171 10.01 -0.06 -9.34
C LEU A 171 10.51 1.38 -9.39
N GLY A 172 11.79 1.63 -9.11
CA GLY A 172 12.36 2.97 -9.14
C GLY A 172 11.82 3.88 -8.04
N TYR A 173 11.67 3.35 -6.83
CA TYR A 173 11.18 4.08 -5.66
C TYR A 173 12.08 3.86 -4.45
N LYS A 174 12.21 4.90 -3.63
CA LYS A 174 12.60 4.80 -2.22
C LYS A 174 11.33 4.93 -1.39
N LEU A 175 11.18 4.08 -0.38
CA LEU A 175 10.10 4.16 0.60
C LEU A 175 10.71 4.51 1.95
N THR A 176 10.11 5.49 2.62
CA THR A 176 10.26 5.70 4.05
C THR A 176 9.05 5.06 4.73
N TYR A 177 9.25 3.92 5.38
CA TYR A 177 8.18 3.10 5.94
C TYR A 177 8.10 3.25 7.46
N PHE A 178 7.00 3.83 7.93
CA PHE A 178 6.74 4.03 9.35
C PHE A 178 6.07 2.79 9.94
N LEU A 179 6.88 1.82 10.38
CA LEU A 179 6.41 0.53 10.90
C LEU A 179 5.74 0.73 12.28
N VAL A 180 4.45 0.41 12.38
CA VAL A 180 3.67 0.49 13.62
C VAL A 180 3.68 -0.85 14.34
N GLU A 181 3.41 -1.94 13.63
CA GLU A 181 3.40 -3.29 14.19
C GLU A 181 3.84 -4.32 13.16
N PHE A 182 4.52 -5.37 13.62
CA PHE A 182 4.74 -6.56 12.82
C PHE A 182 4.63 -7.78 13.73
N ILE A 183 3.72 -8.70 13.41
CA ILE A 183 3.54 -9.99 14.10
C ILE A 183 3.40 -11.09 13.06
N ALA A 184 4.24 -12.11 13.18
CA ALA A 184 4.11 -13.36 12.44
C ALA A 184 3.98 -14.54 13.41
N GLU A 185 2.88 -15.26 13.29
CA GLU A 185 2.55 -16.52 13.93
C GLU A 185 2.72 -17.68 12.94
N PRO A 186 2.64 -18.96 13.36
CA PRO A 186 2.84 -20.10 12.47
C PRO A 186 1.88 -20.16 11.26
N THR A 187 0.69 -19.57 11.37
CA THR A 187 -0.37 -19.67 10.35
C THR A 187 -0.89 -18.32 9.87
N SER A 188 -0.37 -17.21 10.38
CA SER A 188 -0.84 -15.87 10.11
C SER A 188 0.30 -14.89 10.29
N TRP A 189 0.32 -13.86 9.48
CA TRP A 189 1.20 -12.72 9.68
C TRP A 189 0.40 -11.46 9.42
N ARG A 190 0.68 -10.42 10.21
CA ARG A 190 0.05 -9.11 10.10
C ARG A 190 1.12 -8.06 10.37
N TRP A 191 1.14 -7.02 9.56
CA TRP A 191 1.97 -5.86 9.82
C TRP A 191 1.20 -4.60 9.45
N ASP A 192 1.45 -3.55 10.21
CA ASP A 192 0.85 -2.23 10.06
C ASP A 192 1.95 -1.20 9.87
N GLY A 193 1.66 -0.20 9.05
CA GLY A 193 2.53 0.95 8.91
C GLY A 193 2.24 1.74 7.66
N GLU A 194 2.80 2.94 7.62
CA GLU A 194 2.46 3.94 6.63
C GLU A 194 3.67 4.20 5.74
N PRO A 195 3.66 3.85 4.44
CA PRO A 195 4.75 4.15 3.53
C PRO A 195 4.60 5.57 2.94
N LEU A 196 5.73 6.28 2.87
CA LEU A 196 5.93 7.48 2.06
C LEU A 196 6.87 7.16 0.89
N PHE A 197 6.44 7.44 -0.33
CA PHE A 197 7.19 7.14 -1.54
C PHE A 197 7.99 8.36 -2.03
N GLU A 198 9.18 8.10 -2.54
CA GLU A 198 10.02 9.06 -3.25
C GLU A 198 10.48 8.40 -4.57
N PRO A 199 10.25 9.03 -5.74
CA PRO A 199 10.75 8.49 -7.00
C PRO A 199 12.28 8.55 -7.05
N LEU A 200 12.89 7.48 -7.56
CA LEU A 200 14.31 7.50 -7.90
C LEU A 200 14.52 8.19 -9.24
N GLU A 201 15.70 8.80 -9.43
CA GLU A 201 16.09 9.36 -10.72
C GLU A 201 16.70 8.25 -11.59
N PRO A 202 16.15 7.97 -12.79
CA PRO A 202 16.69 6.94 -13.67
C PRO A 202 18.03 7.39 -14.24
N SER A 203 18.98 6.47 -14.29
CA SER A 203 20.29 6.71 -14.91
C SER A 203 20.23 6.75 -16.45
N SER A 204 19.18 6.20 -17.05
CA SER A 204 18.96 6.20 -18.50
C SER A 204 17.48 6.09 -18.88
N PRO A 205 17.09 6.46 -20.13
CA PRO A 205 15.74 6.25 -20.63
C PRO A 205 15.30 4.77 -20.62
N GLU A 206 16.21 3.83 -20.85
CA GLU A 206 15.95 2.39 -20.80
C GLU A 206 15.59 1.93 -19.38
N GLU A 207 16.28 2.48 -18.37
CA GLU A 207 15.95 2.21 -16.97
C GLU A 207 14.58 2.76 -16.60
N ALA A 208 14.27 3.99 -17.03
CA ALA A 208 12.94 4.58 -16.85
C ALA A 208 11.84 3.73 -17.49
N ALA A 209 12.06 3.24 -18.71
CA ALA A 209 11.13 2.35 -19.41
C ALA A 209 10.98 1.00 -18.70
N ARG A 210 12.09 0.44 -18.18
CA ARG A 210 12.07 -0.78 -17.36
C ARG A 210 11.21 -0.60 -16.11
N TRP A 211 11.41 0.49 -15.37
CA TRP A 211 10.62 0.79 -14.17
C TRP A 211 9.13 0.91 -14.50
N ASN A 212 8.76 1.62 -15.57
CA ASN A 212 7.36 1.73 -15.97
C ASN A 212 6.75 0.36 -16.29
N ALA A 213 7.44 -0.49 -17.05
CA ALA A 213 6.97 -1.85 -17.33
C ALA A 213 6.84 -2.71 -16.05
N LYS A 214 7.74 -2.54 -15.09
CA LYS A 214 7.69 -3.23 -13.79
C LYS A 214 6.54 -2.73 -12.91
N ARG A 215 6.27 -1.42 -12.91
CA ARG A 215 5.12 -0.83 -12.22
C ARG A 215 3.81 -1.29 -12.83
N ASP A 216 3.71 -1.36 -14.15
CA ASP A 216 2.55 -1.95 -14.84
C ASP A 216 2.34 -3.41 -14.40
N SER A 217 3.41 -4.20 -14.39
CA SER A 217 3.36 -5.60 -13.93
C SER A 217 2.97 -5.75 -12.46
N ALA A 218 3.39 -4.83 -11.58
CA ALA A 218 3.02 -4.85 -10.17
C ALA A 218 1.55 -4.39 -9.95
N PHE A 219 0.99 -3.65 -10.90
CA PHE A 219 -0.36 -3.10 -10.79
C PHE A 219 -1.41 -4.03 -11.40
N TYR A 220 -1.21 -4.48 -12.63
CA TYR A 220 -2.18 -5.28 -13.35
C TYR A 220 -2.31 -6.68 -12.75
N GLY A 221 -3.44 -6.93 -12.10
CA GLY A 221 -3.73 -8.21 -11.44
C GLY A 221 -3.60 -8.13 -9.92
N SER A 222 -3.12 -6.99 -9.40
CA SER A 222 -3.09 -6.68 -7.97
C SER A 222 -4.48 -6.50 -7.37
N PHE A 223 -4.54 -6.52 -6.03
CA PHE A 223 -5.79 -6.26 -5.30
C PHE A 223 -6.37 -4.87 -5.60
N ARG A 224 -5.50 -3.86 -5.76
CA ARG A 224 -5.93 -2.49 -6.10
C ARG A 224 -6.54 -2.43 -7.50
N HIS A 225 -5.99 -3.17 -8.47
CA HIS A 225 -6.62 -3.35 -9.79
C HIS A 225 -7.98 -4.01 -9.72
N PHE A 226 -8.08 -5.06 -8.91
CA PHE A 226 -9.35 -5.70 -8.67
C PHE A 226 -10.39 -4.77 -8.02
N LEU A 227 -10.01 -3.94 -7.05
CA LEU A 227 -10.96 -3.01 -6.42
C LEU A 227 -11.41 -1.90 -7.37
N LEU A 228 -10.49 -1.29 -8.12
CA LEU A 228 -10.84 -0.24 -9.08
C LEU A 228 -11.72 -0.75 -10.23
N SER A 229 -11.30 -1.83 -10.88
CA SER A 229 -12.14 -3.00 -11.12
C SER A 229 -13.65 -2.94 -10.85
N VAL A 230 -13.95 -3.39 -9.63
CA VAL A 230 -15.27 -3.52 -9.02
C VAL A 230 -15.96 -2.16 -8.88
N ILE A 231 -15.23 -1.12 -8.47
CA ILE A 231 -15.78 0.25 -8.26
C ILE A 231 -16.31 0.84 -9.57
N ASN A 232 -15.62 0.58 -10.68
CA ASN A 232 -15.98 1.11 -12.00
C ASN A 232 -16.91 0.18 -12.80
N ASP A 233 -17.35 -0.94 -12.23
CA ASP A 233 -18.15 -1.97 -12.91
C ASP A 233 -17.46 -2.51 -14.18
N GLN A 234 -16.14 -2.74 -14.11
CA GLN A 234 -15.31 -3.20 -15.24
C GLN A 234 -14.61 -4.54 -14.99
N VAL A 235 -15.13 -5.34 -14.05
CA VAL A 235 -14.45 -6.56 -13.58
C VAL A 235 -14.12 -7.53 -14.72
N GLU A 236 -15.07 -7.79 -15.62
CA GLU A 236 -14.86 -8.74 -16.72
C GLU A 236 -13.97 -8.14 -17.82
N GLU A 237 -14.13 -6.87 -18.18
CA GLU A 237 -13.28 -6.19 -19.18
C GLU A 237 -11.82 -6.13 -18.73
N GLN A 238 -11.59 -5.94 -17.43
CA GLN A 238 -10.26 -5.93 -16.84
C GLN A 238 -9.70 -7.33 -16.58
N GLY A 239 -10.41 -8.39 -17.02
CA GLY A 239 -9.90 -9.76 -16.98
C GLY A 239 -10.01 -10.43 -15.61
N PHE A 240 -10.91 -9.97 -14.74
CA PHE A 240 -11.19 -10.62 -13.47
C PHE A 240 -12.44 -11.50 -13.53
N LYS A 241 -12.43 -12.56 -12.73
CA LYS A 241 -13.60 -13.38 -12.43
C LYS A 241 -13.72 -13.57 -10.93
N ILE A 242 -14.93 -13.45 -10.42
CA ILE A 242 -15.22 -13.51 -8.99
C ILE A 242 -16.05 -14.76 -8.71
N TYR A 243 -15.66 -15.51 -7.68
CA TYR A 243 -16.38 -16.69 -7.24
C TYR A 243 -16.60 -16.65 -5.73
N SER A 244 -17.84 -16.84 -5.29
CA SER A 244 -18.10 -17.15 -3.87
C SER A 244 -17.71 -18.59 -3.56
N ARG A 245 -17.27 -18.81 -2.32
CA ARG A 245 -17.06 -20.14 -1.73
C ARG A 245 -17.79 -20.25 -0.40
N PRO A 246 -19.09 -20.63 -0.43
CA PRO A 246 -19.87 -20.88 0.78
C PRO A 246 -19.30 -22.12 1.51
N GLY A 247 -18.96 -21.99 2.79
CA GLY A 247 -18.78 -23.16 3.68
C GLY A 247 -17.37 -23.72 3.93
N SER A 248 -16.27 -23.00 3.68
CA SER A 248 -14.96 -23.49 4.15
C SER A 248 -14.72 -23.12 5.63
N ASN A 249 -14.87 -24.09 6.53
CA ASN A 249 -14.35 -23.98 7.91
C ASN A 249 -12.85 -23.60 7.85
N GLN A 250 -12.41 -22.63 8.67
CA GLN A 250 -10.99 -22.21 8.80
C GLN A 250 -10.02 -23.41 8.94
N ARG A 251 -10.47 -24.52 9.54
CA ARG A 251 -9.67 -25.73 9.77
C ARG A 251 -9.29 -26.52 8.51
N SER A 252 -10.01 -26.39 7.39
CA SER A 252 -9.69 -27.14 6.16
C SER A 252 -8.60 -26.48 5.30
N LEU A 253 -8.19 -25.25 5.62
CA LEU A 253 -7.15 -24.51 4.88
C LEU A 253 -5.75 -24.65 5.52
N ASN A 254 -5.66 -25.12 6.77
CA ASN A 254 -4.43 -25.02 7.59
C ASN A 254 -3.61 -26.31 7.72
N LEU A 255 -3.90 -27.38 6.97
CA LEU A 255 -3.17 -28.64 7.07
C LEU A 255 -2.42 -28.95 5.77
N ARG A 256 -1.14 -28.58 5.76
CA ARG A 256 -0.09 -29.03 4.82
C ARG A 256 -0.25 -28.54 3.37
N GLY A 257 0.27 -27.34 3.08
CA GLY A 257 0.88 -27.04 1.78
C GLY A 257 -0.07 -26.98 0.57
N GLY A 258 -1.29 -26.51 0.75
CA GLY A 258 -2.18 -26.23 -0.38
C GLY A 258 -3.40 -25.42 0.04
N VAL A 259 -3.38 -24.10 -0.23
CA VAL A 259 -4.54 -23.20 -0.17
C VAL A 259 -5.47 -23.45 -1.37
N PHE A 260 -5.66 -24.72 -1.75
CA PHE A 260 -6.48 -25.13 -2.88
C PHE A 260 -7.32 -26.32 -2.44
N GLY A 261 -8.35 -26.04 -1.62
CA GLY A 261 -9.52 -26.92 -1.58
C GLY A 261 -10.06 -27.11 -3.00
N ASN A 262 -10.76 -28.22 -3.25
CA ASN A 262 -11.34 -28.56 -4.56
C ASN A 262 -11.92 -27.32 -5.25
N GLN A 263 -11.42 -27.01 -6.46
CA GLN A 263 -11.95 -25.94 -7.31
C GLN A 263 -13.43 -26.15 -7.66
N ASP A 264 -13.97 -27.33 -7.36
CA ASP A 264 -15.34 -27.77 -7.64
C ASP A 264 -16.43 -27.06 -6.81
N ASN A 265 -16.10 -26.23 -5.82
CA ASN A 265 -17.07 -25.50 -5.00
C ASN A 265 -16.96 -23.97 -5.11
N ARG A 266 -16.79 -23.49 -6.34
CA ARG A 266 -16.77 -22.05 -6.69
C ARG A 266 -18.05 -21.70 -7.44
N TYR A 267 -18.74 -20.66 -7.00
CA TYR A 267 -19.96 -20.16 -7.66
C TYR A 267 -19.70 -18.76 -8.20
N PRO A 268 -19.82 -18.52 -9.52
CA PRO A 268 -19.63 -17.19 -10.10
C PRO A 268 -20.56 -16.17 -9.44
N ILE A 269 -20.02 -15.00 -9.12
CA ILE A 269 -20.77 -13.84 -8.60
C ILE A 269 -20.34 -12.57 -9.32
N LYS A 270 -21.12 -11.51 -9.22
CA LYS A 270 -20.88 -10.21 -9.84
C LYS A 270 -20.25 -9.23 -8.87
N ALA A 271 -19.67 -8.14 -9.42
CA ALA A 271 -19.22 -6.99 -8.65
C ALA A 271 -20.32 -6.45 -7.72
N SER A 272 -21.54 -6.33 -8.25
CA SER A 272 -22.72 -5.85 -7.51
C SER A 272 -23.12 -6.72 -6.31
N ASP A 273 -22.63 -7.96 -6.23
CA ASP A 273 -22.92 -8.86 -5.11
C ASP A 273 -21.98 -8.63 -3.92
N ILE A 274 -20.88 -7.87 -4.12
CA ILE A 274 -19.79 -7.72 -3.15
C ILE A 274 -19.47 -6.28 -2.81
N ILE A 275 -20.02 -5.31 -3.55
CA ILE A 275 -19.79 -3.89 -3.33
C ILE A 275 -21.12 -3.12 -3.25
N ARG A 276 -21.16 -2.13 -2.38
CA ARG A 276 -22.28 -1.19 -2.27
C ARG A 276 -21.79 0.24 -2.03
N ALA A 277 -22.69 1.20 -2.14
CA ALA A 277 -22.39 2.59 -1.80
C ALA A 277 -21.96 2.74 -0.33
N GLY A 278 -21.01 3.64 -0.08
CA GLY A 278 -20.55 4.04 1.25
C GLY A 278 -21.41 5.12 1.88
N GLN A 279 -20.90 5.75 2.95
CA GLN A 279 -21.61 6.84 3.63
C GLN A 279 -21.46 8.16 2.87
N SER A 280 -20.33 8.33 2.16
CA SER A 280 -20.07 9.44 1.26
C SER A 280 -20.08 8.99 -0.21
N ASP A 281 -20.20 9.95 -1.12
CA ASP A 281 -20.18 9.68 -2.57
C ASP A 281 -18.82 9.12 -3.04
N ASP A 282 -17.76 9.41 -2.27
CA ASP A 282 -16.37 9.01 -2.54
C ASP A 282 -15.94 7.72 -1.82
N GLU A 283 -16.90 7.01 -1.25
CA GLU A 283 -16.68 5.72 -0.61
C GLU A 283 -17.49 4.62 -1.29
N ARG A 284 -16.90 3.44 -1.28
CA ARG A 284 -17.62 2.18 -1.48
C ARG A 284 -17.39 1.29 -0.29
N VAL A 285 -18.31 0.35 -0.07
CA VAL A 285 -18.16 -0.65 0.98
C VAL A 285 -18.14 -2.02 0.34
N LEU A 286 -17.00 -2.69 0.51
CA LEU A 286 -16.83 -4.09 0.19
C LEU A 286 -17.54 -4.91 1.28
N ASP A 287 -18.55 -5.67 0.89
CA ASP A 287 -19.48 -6.33 1.80
C ASP A 287 -19.89 -7.70 1.23
N PHE A 288 -19.35 -8.76 1.81
CA PHE A 288 -19.66 -10.13 1.41
C PHE A 288 -19.39 -11.11 2.57
N GLU A 289 -20.07 -12.26 2.53
CA GLU A 289 -19.89 -13.33 3.52
C GLU A 289 -18.97 -14.45 3.01
N GLY A 290 -18.24 -15.07 3.94
CA GLY A 290 -17.39 -16.22 3.65
C GLY A 290 -16.13 -15.85 2.87
N PHE A 291 -15.76 -16.70 1.91
CA PHE A 291 -14.57 -16.51 1.09
C PHE A 291 -14.96 -16.16 -0.33
N ILE A 292 -14.15 -15.29 -0.94
CA ILE A 292 -14.19 -15.02 -2.37
C ILE A 292 -12.87 -15.45 -3.00
N ASP A 293 -12.96 -16.11 -4.14
CA ASP A 293 -11.83 -16.31 -5.03
C ASP A 293 -11.91 -15.33 -6.20
N VAL A 294 -10.80 -14.61 -6.41
CA VAL A 294 -10.60 -13.70 -7.53
C VAL A 294 -9.60 -14.34 -8.48
N VAL A 295 -9.97 -14.50 -9.74
CA VAL A 295 -9.11 -15.06 -10.79
C VAL A 295 -8.81 -13.97 -11.80
N TYR A 296 -7.51 -13.68 -12.00
CA TYR A 296 -7.05 -12.76 -13.03
C TYR A 296 -6.61 -13.55 -14.27
N THR A 297 -7.31 -13.38 -15.39
CA THR A 297 -7.16 -14.22 -16.58
C THR A 297 -6.18 -13.69 -17.62
N ASN A 298 -5.68 -12.47 -17.44
CA ASN A 298 -4.73 -11.87 -18.38
C ASN A 298 -3.29 -12.27 -18.09
N GLU A 299 -3.02 -12.92 -16.95
CA GLU A 299 -1.69 -13.38 -16.58
C GLU A 299 -1.70 -14.79 -15.97
N LEU A 300 -0.62 -15.52 -16.20
CA LEU A 300 -0.36 -16.82 -15.59
C LEU A 300 0.55 -16.67 -14.37
N GLU A 301 0.57 -17.70 -13.54
CA GLU A 301 1.44 -17.72 -12.38
C GLU A 301 2.93 -17.77 -12.77
N ASP A 302 3.75 -16.93 -12.13
CA ASP A 302 5.19 -16.88 -12.36
C ASP A 302 5.95 -18.00 -11.63
N ALA A 303 7.21 -18.23 -12.05
CA ALA A 303 8.04 -19.32 -11.54
C ALA A 303 8.42 -19.17 -10.05
N ALA A 304 8.60 -17.93 -9.57
CA ALA A 304 8.93 -17.67 -8.17
C ALA A 304 7.73 -18.00 -7.27
N TYR A 305 6.51 -17.65 -7.70
CA TYR A 305 5.28 -18.07 -7.01
C TYR A 305 5.11 -19.60 -6.97
N LEU A 306 5.33 -20.30 -8.10
CA LEU A 306 5.23 -21.77 -8.14
C LEU A 306 6.23 -22.45 -7.18
N ARG A 307 7.45 -21.90 -7.10
CA ARG A 307 8.49 -22.36 -6.18
C ARG A 307 8.10 -22.14 -4.73
N LEU A 308 7.54 -20.97 -4.40
CA LEU A 308 7.03 -20.66 -3.06
C LEU A 308 5.94 -21.66 -2.64
N GLN A 309 5.01 -21.96 -3.56
CA GLN A 309 3.95 -22.95 -3.34
C GLN A 309 4.44 -24.40 -3.33
N ARG A 310 5.74 -24.64 -3.61
CA ARG A 310 6.34 -25.98 -3.80
C ARG A 310 5.55 -26.84 -4.79
N ARG A 311 4.94 -26.20 -5.78
CA ARG A 311 4.02 -26.85 -6.72
C ARG A 311 4.73 -27.08 -8.04
N ALA A 312 4.99 -28.35 -8.34
CA ALA A 312 5.39 -28.77 -9.69
C ALA A 312 4.14 -28.85 -10.58
N GLY A 313 4.19 -28.27 -11.78
CA GLY A 313 3.09 -28.33 -12.74
C GLY A 313 3.01 -27.12 -13.65
N ARG A 314 2.00 -27.11 -14.53
CA ARG A 314 1.72 -25.99 -15.44
C ARG A 314 1.18 -24.80 -14.64
N ALA A 315 1.72 -23.61 -14.93
CA ALA A 315 1.16 -22.35 -14.46
C ALA A 315 -0.32 -22.23 -14.84
N ARG A 316 -1.13 -21.79 -13.89
CA ARG A 316 -2.55 -21.49 -14.06
C ARG A 316 -2.73 -19.98 -14.10
N TYR A 317 -3.97 -19.52 -14.31
CA TYR A 317 -4.30 -18.12 -14.08
C TYR A 317 -4.07 -17.75 -12.62
N GLN A 318 -3.58 -16.54 -12.39
CA GLN A 318 -3.36 -16.01 -11.06
C GLN A 318 -4.69 -16.02 -10.29
N THR A 319 -4.68 -16.59 -9.09
CA THR A 319 -5.88 -16.73 -8.26
C THR A 319 -5.57 -16.29 -6.84
N SER A 320 -6.45 -15.48 -6.28
CA SER A 320 -6.36 -14.95 -4.91
C SER A 320 -7.60 -15.31 -4.12
N THR A 321 -7.43 -15.54 -2.82
CA THR A 321 -8.54 -15.79 -1.88
C THR A 321 -8.59 -14.70 -0.83
N ILE A 322 -9.75 -14.07 -0.69
CA ILE A 322 -9.98 -12.99 0.27
C ILE A 322 -11.18 -13.27 1.16
N ARG A 323 -11.18 -12.65 2.35
CA ARG A 323 -12.30 -12.66 3.30
C ARG A 323 -12.29 -11.39 4.17
N LEU A 324 -13.47 -10.98 4.62
CA LEU A 324 -13.68 -9.84 5.50
C LEU A 324 -13.78 -10.30 6.97
N ASP A 325 -12.65 -10.43 7.65
CA ASP A 325 -12.63 -10.95 9.03
C ASP A 325 -13.13 -9.95 10.08
N ARG A 326 -13.17 -8.65 9.74
CA ARG A 326 -13.64 -7.57 10.59
C ARG A 326 -15.02 -7.03 10.21
N GLY A 327 -15.71 -7.70 9.29
CA GLY A 327 -16.94 -7.22 8.68
C GLY A 327 -16.70 -6.33 7.46
N PRO A 328 -17.73 -5.63 6.97
CA PRO A 328 -17.65 -4.83 5.75
C PRO A 328 -16.50 -3.81 5.78
N ALA A 329 -15.74 -3.72 4.70
CA ALA A 329 -14.57 -2.84 4.60
C ALA A 329 -14.89 -1.63 3.73
N VAL A 330 -14.61 -0.42 4.25
CA VAL A 330 -14.71 0.82 3.46
C VAL A 330 -13.50 0.89 2.53
N VAL A 331 -13.75 1.26 1.29
CA VAL A 331 -12.76 1.39 0.22
C VAL A 331 -12.95 2.75 -0.44
N ASP A 332 -11.86 3.50 -0.58
CA ASP A 332 -11.88 4.78 -1.29
C ASP A 332 -12.06 4.56 -2.82
N LEU A 333 -12.44 5.61 -3.56
CA LEU A 333 -12.48 5.53 -5.04
C LEU A 333 -11.12 5.28 -5.69
N LYS A 334 -10.04 5.24 -4.89
CA LYS A 334 -8.67 4.95 -5.33
C LYS A 334 -8.33 3.46 -5.24
N GLY A 335 -9.26 2.64 -4.77
CA GLY A 335 -9.10 1.19 -4.66
C GLY A 335 -8.27 0.78 -3.46
N ASP A 336 -8.23 1.62 -2.42
CA ASP A 336 -7.49 1.38 -1.20
C ASP A 336 -8.47 1.22 -0.01
N PRO A 337 -8.40 0.14 0.77
CA PRO A 337 -9.18 0.00 2.00
C PRO A 337 -8.78 1.04 3.06
N GLU A 338 -9.74 1.58 3.80
CA GLU A 338 -9.47 2.52 4.90
C GLU A 338 -8.85 1.85 6.14
N ASP A 339 -9.31 0.63 6.47
CA ASP A 339 -8.64 -0.27 7.41
C ASP A 339 -7.78 -1.24 6.59
N PRO A 340 -6.43 -1.16 6.67
CA PRO A 340 -5.52 -2.10 6.00
C PRO A 340 -5.80 -3.57 6.34
N TYR A 341 -6.46 -3.85 7.47
CA TYR A 341 -6.86 -5.18 7.92
C TYR A 341 -8.33 -5.51 7.69
N GLY A 342 -9.09 -4.60 7.07
CA GLY A 342 -10.49 -4.85 6.71
C GLY A 342 -10.65 -6.02 5.74
N VAL A 343 -9.62 -6.27 4.92
CA VAL A 343 -9.57 -7.37 3.96
C VAL A 343 -8.40 -8.29 4.28
N THR A 344 -8.70 -9.56 4.55
CA THR A 344 -7.68 -10.58 4.84
C THR A 344 -7.41 -11.43 3.60
N PHE A 345 -6.14 -11.51 3.20
CA PHE A 345 -5.68 -12.36 2.11
C PHE A 345 -5.27 -13.74 2.65
N TYR A 346 -6.08 -14.75 2.38
CA TYR A 346 -5.84 -16.13 2.85
C TYR A 346 -4.89 -16.93 1.94
N GLY A 347 -4.56 -16.38 0.76
CA GLY A 347 -3.56 -16.93 -0.14
C GLY A 347 -3.73 -16.45 -1.57
N GLY A 348 -2.83 -16.90 -2.44
CA GLY A 348 -2.80 -16.49 -3.83
C GLY A 348 -1.93 -15.27 -4.10
N TYR A 349 -2.20 -14.60 -5.22
CA TYR A 349 -1.36 -13.50 -5.72
C TYR A 349 -1.43 -12.25 -4.84
N PHE A 350 -2.62 -11.89 -4.34
CA PHE A 350 -2.76 -10.73 -3.44
C PHE A 350 -1.98 -10.87 -2.13
N ALA A 351 -1.73 -12.10 -1.66
CA ALA A 351 -0.92 -12.37 -0.47
C ALA A 351 0.58 -12.51 -0.78
N TYR A 352 0.91 -12.70 -2.06
CA TYR A 352 2.27 -12.91 -2.57
C TYR A 352 2.96 -11.59 -2.90
N GLU A 353 2.22 -10.66 -3.52
CA GLU A 353 2.62 -9.27 -3.73
C GLU A 353 2.62 -8.55 -2.37
N ARG A 354 3.79 -8.08 -1.93
CA ARG A 354 3.97 -7.43 -0.62
C ARG A 354 4.64 -6.07 -0.80
N THR A 355 5.39 -5.57 0.18
CA THR A 355 6.03 -4.25 0.11
C THR A 355 6.94 -4.11 -1.13
N GLY A 356 7.54 -5.19 -1.64
CA GLY A 356 8.33 -5.18 -2.87
C GLY A 356 7.55 -4.90 -4.16
N ASP A 357 6.22 -5.03 -4.14
CA ASP A 357 5.31 -4.79 -5.26
C ASP A 357 4.39 -3.58 -5.02
N GLN A 358 4.55 -2.89 -3.89
CA GLN A 358 3.72 -1.73 -3.57
C GLN A 358 4.01 -0.55 -4.50
N LEU A 359 2.94 0.13 -4.86
CA LEU A 359 2.95 1.32 -5.72
C LEU A 359 2.31 2.49 -4.98
N PRO A 360 2.77 3.73 -5.22
CA PRO A 360 2.12 4.89 -4.65
C PRO A 360 0.70 5.06 -5.21
N LYS A 361 -0.19 5.68 -4.43
CA LYS A 361 -1.60 5.92 -4.81
C LYS A 361 -1.74 6.67 -6.14
N GLU A 362 -0.74 7.45 -6.51
CA GLU A 362 -0.66 8.22 -7.74
C GLU A 362 -0.46 7.34 -8.99
N TYR A 363 0.06 6.13 -8.85
CA TYR A 363 0.27 5.26 -10.00
C TYR A 363 -1.05 4.62 -10.45
N ARG A 364 -1.51 4.99 -11.66
CA ARG A 364 -2.79 4.56 -12.25
C ARG A 364 -2.74 4.43 -13.78
N PRO A 365 -2.05 3.42 -14.34
CA PRO A 365 -1.83 3.30 -15.79
C PRO A 365 -3.08 3.13 -16.67
N TRP A 366 -4.23 2.69 -16.15
CA TRP A 366 -5.44 2.49 -16.99
C TRP A 366 -6.52 3.57 -16.84
N ILE A 367 -6.47 4.43 -15.81
CA ILE A 367 -7.44 5.54 -15.66
C ILE A 367 -6.93 6.72 -16.49
N GLN A 368 -7.13 6.66 -17.81
CA GLN A 368 -6.83 7.79 -18.69
C GLN A 368 -7.76 8.97 -18.36
N GLY A 369 -7.19 10.13 -18.04
CA GLY A 369 -7.92 11.39 -17.84
C GLY A 369 -7.82 12.01 -16.45
N GLU A 370 -7.28 11.29 -15.46
CA GLU A 370 -6.91 11.84 -14.15
C GLU A 370 -5.39 11.86 -14.03
N SER A 371 -4.73 12.80 -14.71
CA SER A 371 -3.33 13.10 -14.43
C SER A 371 -3.23 13.83 -13.09
N PHE A 372 -2.32 13.37 -12.23
CA PHE A 372 -1.84 14.16 -11.10
C PHE A 372 -1.00 15.34 -11.58
#